data_AF-A0A098Z9Y9-F1
#
_entry.id   AF-A0A098Z9Y9-F1
#
_cell.length_a   1.000
_cell.length_b   1.000
_cell.length_c   1.000
_cell.angle_alpha   90.00
_cell.angle_beta   90.00
_cell.angle_gamma   90.00
#
_symmetry.space_group_name_H-M   'P 1'
#
loop_
_entity.id
_entity.type
_entity.pdbx_description
1 polymer ?
#
loop_
_entity_poly.entity_id
_entity_poly.type
_entity_poly.pdbx_seq_one_letter_code
_entity_poly.pdbx_strand_id
1 'polypeptide(L)' 'MGKTLGRPKSDNPKNKQLKIKMTEQDFNNLEELAKKKNMTKTDIVMRGIELVKSEP' A
#
# COMPACT_ATOMS: atom_id res chain seq x y z
N MET A 1 -4.75 -30.43 -28.49
CA MET A 1 -4.02 -29.63 -27.48
C MET A 1 -4.77 -28.33 -27.26
N GLY A 2 -5.59 -28.25 -26.20
CA GLY A 2 -6.32 -27.02 -25.88
C GLY A 2 -5.37 -26.01 -25.27
N LYS A 3 -5.25 -24.82 -25.87
CA LYS A 3 -4.53 -23.68 -25.31
C LYS A 3 -5.26 -23.30 -24.01
N THR A 4 -4.73 -23.67 -22.85
CA THR A 4 -5.24 -23.13 -21.59
C THR A 4 -4.87 -21.65 -21.59
N LEU A 5 -5.86 -20.79 -21.81
CA LEU A 5 -5.74 -19.38 -21.50
C LEU A 5 -5.47 -19.32 -19.99
N GLY A 6 -4.20 -19.19 -19.61
CA GLY A 6 -3.81 -19.01 -18.21
C GLY A 6 -4.49 -17.78 -17.61
N ARG A 7 -4.33 -17.55 -16.30
CA ARG A 7 -4.84 -16.32 -15.68
C ARG A 7 -4.37 -15.11 -16.51
N PRO A 8 -5.27 -14.21 -16.93
CA PRO A 8 -4.88 -13.03 -17.68
C PRO A 8 -3.77 -12.31 -16.91
N LYS A 9 -2.69 -11.98 -17.61
CA LYS A 9 -1.60 -11.22 -17.03
C LYS A 9 -2.19 -9.89 -16.61
N SER A 10 -2.28 -9.65 -15.30
CA SER A 10 -2.65 -8.34 -14.80
C SER A 10 -1.55 -7.37 -15.21
N ASP A 11 -1.89 -6.28 -15.91
CA ASP A 11 -0.91 -5.32 -16.44
C ASP A 11 -0.20 -4.53 -15.33
N ASN A 12 -0.81 -4.44 -14.14
CA ASN A 12 -0.19 -3.81 -12.96
C ASN A 12 -0.48 -4.59 -11.66
N PRO A 13 0.19 -5.73 -11.44
CA PRO A 13 0.01 -6.48 -10.22
C PRO A 13 0.68 -5.75 -9.05
N LYS A 14 0.00 -5.67 -7.89
CA LYS A 14 0.60 -5.21 -6.63
C LYS A 14 1.60 -6.26 -6.10
N ASN A 15 2.74 -6.40 -6.77
CA ASN A 15 3.75 -7.42 -6.49
C ASN A 15 4.97 -6.89 -5.72
N LYS A 16 5.02 -5.58 -5.44
CA LYS A 16 6.11 -4.95 -4.69
C LYS A 16 5.81 -4.99 -3.19
N GLN A 17 6.80 -5.39 -2.40
CA GLN A 17 6.75 -5.34 -0.95
C GLN A 17 7.75 -4.29 -0.45
N LEU A 18 7.33 -3.48 0.50
CA LEU A 18 8.16 -2.46 1.15
C LEU A 18 8.27 -2.82 2.64
N LYS A 19 9.51 -2.89 3.14
CA LYS A 19 9.79 -3.05 4.58
C LYS A 19 10.44 -1.76 5.08
N ILE A 20 9.83 -1.11 6.05
CA ILE A 20 10.30 0.15 6.62
C ILE A 20 10.59 -0.07 8.11
N LYS A 21 11.73 0.43 8.58
CA LYS A 21 11.99 0.55 10.02
C LYS A 21 11.46 1.90 10.48
N MET A 22 10.65 1.90 11.53
CA MET A 22 10.08 3.09 12.14
C MET A 22 10.08 2.93 13.66
N THR A 23 9.92 4.03 14.39
CA THR A 23 9.82 3.97 15.84
C THR A 23 8.47 3.36 16.26
N GLU A 24 8.38 2.88 17.51
CA GLU A 24 7.10 2.38 18.05
C GLU A 24 6.01 3.46 18.04
N GLN A 25 6.39 4.71 18.31
CA GLN A 25 5.47 5.84 18.29
C GLN A 25 4.88 6.05 16.89
N ASP A 26 5.71 6.01 15.84
CA ASP A 26 5.25 6.18 14.46
C ASP A 26 4.31 5.03 14.03
N PHE A 27 4.62 3.81 14.47
CA PHE A 27 3.78 2.65 14.20
C PHE A 27 2.41 2.77 14.89
N ASN A 28 2.40 3.21 16.15
CA ASN A 28 1.16 3.43 16.90
C ASN A 28 0.31 4.54 16.24
N ASN A 29 0.95 5.65 15.85
CA ASN A 29 0.27 6.72 15.11
C ASN A 29 -0.34 6.20 13.80
N LEU A 30 0.39 5.37 13.04
CA LEU A 30 -0.11 4.74 11.82
C LEU A 30 -1.32 3.83 12.09
N GLU A 31 -1.30 3.04 13.17
CA GLU A 31 -2.44 2.21 13.58
C GLU A 31 -3.66 3.02 13.98
N GLU A 32 -3.46 4.06 14.78
CA GLU A 32 -4.56 4.92 15.22
C GLU A 32 -5.19 5.67 14.05
N LEU A 33 -4.37 6.18 13.12
CA LEU A 33 -4.85 6.79 11.90
C LEU A 33 -5.63 5.80 11.02
N ALA A 34 -5.15 4.56 10.91
CA ALA A 34 -5.82 3.48 10.18
C ALA A 34 -7.21 3.19 10.77
N LYS A 35 -7.29 3.05 12.10
CA LYS A 35 -8.56 2.85 12.82
C LYS A 35 -9.50 4.04 12.65
N LYS A 36 -9.00 5.27 12.85
CA LYS A 36 -9.79 6.50 12.77
C LYS A 36 -10.36 6.76 11.38
N LYS A 37 -9.60 6.43 10.33
CA LYS A 37 -10.01 6.64 8.92
C LYS A 37 -10.64 5.41 8.28
N ASN A 38 -10.76 4.29 9.00
CA ASN A 38 -11.22 3.00 8.48
C ASN A 38 -10.46 2.57 7.20
N MET A 39 -9.14 2.77 7.22
CA MET A 39 -8.23 2.52 6.10
C MET A 39 -7.19 1.48 6.50
N THR A 40 -6.65 0.74 5.53
CA THR A 40 -5.51 -0.14 5.83
C THR A 40 -4.24 0.69 6.01
N LYS A 41 -3.25 0.14 6.74
CA LYS A 41 -1.92 0.77 6.87
C LYS A 41 -1.30 1.06 5.51
N THR A 42 -1.50 0.15 4.55
CA THR A 42 -1.05 0.31 3.17
C THR A 42 -1.71 1.50 2.50
N ASP A 43 -3.03 1.68 2.65
CA ASP A 43 -3.75 2.81 2.04
C ASP A 43 -3.27 4.15 2.59
N ILE A 44 -2.97 4.22 3.90
CA ILE A 44 -2.41 5.43 4.51
C ILE A 44 -1.03 5.75 3.95
N VAL A 45 -0.15 4.74 3.84
CA VAL A 45 1.19 4.94 3.25
C VAL A 45 1.09 5.38 1.79
N MET A 46 0.22 4.76 0.99
CA MET A 46 0.00 5.14 -0.41
C MET A 46 -0.50 6.58 -0.52
N ARG A 47 -1.45 6.98 0.33
CA ARG A 47 -1.93 8.36 0.40
C ARG A 47 -0.84 9.33 0.82
N GLY A 48 0.03 8.95 1.75
CA GLY A 48 1.21 9.74 2.13
C GLY A 48 2.13 9.98 0.93
N ILE A 49 2.39 8.94 0.12
CA ILE A 49 3.19 9.06 -1.11
C ILE A 49 2.52 10.02 -2.11
N GLU A 50 1.20 9.95 -2.29
CA GLU A 50 0.48 10.86 -3.18
C GLU A 50 0.53 12.31 -2.72
N LEU A 51 0.42 12.55 -1.40
CA LEU A 51 0.53 13.88 -0.82
C LEU A 51 1.92 14.47 -1.06
N VAL A 52 2.99 13.72 -0.73
CA VAL A 52 4.39 14.16 -0.96
C VAL A 52 4.67 14.36 -2.45
N LYS A 53 4.10 13.53 -3.32
CA LYS A 53 4.20 13.72 -4.78
C LYS A 53 3.49 15.00 -5.25
N SER A 54 2.46 15.43 -4.54
CA SER A 54 1.69 16.64 -4.82
C SER A 54 2.27 17.88 -4.14
N GLU A 55 3.29 17.75 -3.30
CA GLU A 55 4.02 18.89 -2.75
C GLU A 55 4.86 19.53 -3.88
N PRO A 56 4.92 20.88 -3.96
CA PRO A 56 5.62 21.62 -5.01
C PRO A 56 7.14 21.55 -4.92
#